data_AF-A0A9Q0TRD8-F1
#
_entry.id   AF-A0A9Q0TRD8-F1
#
_cell.length_a   1.000
_cell.length_b   1.000
_cell.length_c   1.000
_cell.angle_alpha   90.00
_cell.angle_beta   90.00
_cell.angle_gamma   90.00
#
_symmetry.space_group_name_H-M   'P 1'
#
loop_
_entity.id
_entity.type
_entity.pdbx_description
1 polymer ?
#
loop_
_entity_poly.entity_id
_entity_poly.type
_entity_poly.pdbx_seq_one_letter_code
_entity_poly.pdbx_strand_id
1 'polypeptide(L)'
;MHIDREEPVGNGEAEHMDEDIKEDTPLGDIPLYRPHFLGMVRQKAYIFDGDGSFYNKDWDFAEPKENEFCWYHVELPKINQKLPLFAQSLIDILCPPLKLQDILSLVSNGPLCSNVNGALVFRVNSPGPPTSNYTFRLAARVTENSVITVSLGRVPRLGFSPTSKSLLSEIPSVETHSSGGPPSHNGGDEKEGGGFVIREHVLEFLLTMNHSEEADNPVPESVSNLVVHIIDTHVDHLQDVTTKLEIELDSVELELDKGGFALKKQMLDDRRFPKMHLNLQRILQVIAHGEQVFPRVKEKCSSKKWFCSEDINSLEELIGRLRRLKESVGFIANRVTAIQAGLDSWQAEQINKKLYYLSFLSIIFPPIVNHHWSLWHECGRSSMDRAKEPLRRNMASAM
;
A
#
# COMPACT_ATOMS: atom_id res chain seq x y z
N MET A 1 1.53 -19.03 42.81
CA MET A 1 1.58 -17.72 42.14
C MET A 1 0.69 -17.82 40.92
N HIS A 2 -0.48 -17.16 41.00
CA HIS A 2 -1.45 -17.01 39.94
C HIS A 2 -0.83 -16.21 38.79
N ILE A 3 -1.09 -16.65 37.55
CA ILE A 3 -0.84 -15.86 36.34
C ILE A 3 -2.23 -15.45 35.86
N ASP A 4 -2.55 -14.18 36.05
CA ASP A 4 -3.77 -13.55 35.56
C ASP A 4 -3.77 -13.51 34.03
N ARG A 5 -4.91 -13.91 33.48
CA ARG A 5 -5.22 -13.94 32.05
C ARG A 5 -6.27 -12.87 31.83
N GLU A 6 -5.88 -11.72 31.29
CA GLU A 6 -6.82 -10.68 30.89
C GLU A 6 -7.50 -11.08 29.57
N GLU A 7 -8.83 -11.12 29.60
CA GLU A 7 -9.73 -11.25 28.46
C GLU A 7 -9.91 -9.89 27.75
N PRO A 8 -10.03 -9.85 26.41
CA PRO A 8 -10.63 -8.71 25.73
C PRO A 8 -12.14 -8.91 25.55
N VAL A 9 -12.88 -7.96 26.10
CA VAL A 9 -14.33 -7.76 26.01
C VAL A 9 -14.80 -7.67 24.55
N GLY A 10 -15.74 -8.53 24.18
CA GLY A 10 -16.53 -8.43 22.96
C GLY A 10 -17.91 -7.84 23.23
N ASN A 11 -18.32 -6.88 22.40
CA ASN A 11 -19.71 -6.57 22.05
C ASN A 11 -19.76 -6.77 20.53
N GLY A 12 -20.57 -7.67 19.95
CA GLY A 12 -22.03 -7.66 20.00
C GLY A 12 -22.48 -6.63 18.95
N GLU A 13 -22.72 -7.03 17.71
CA GLU A 13 -24.08 -7.27 17.23
C GLU A 13 -24.13 -8.44 16.23
N ALA A 14 -25.08 -9.33 16.50
CA ALA A 14 -25.47 -10.46 15.68
C ALA A 14 -26.67 -10.06 14.81
N GLU A 15 -26.69 -10.51 13.55
CA GLU A 15 -27.94 -10.63 12.81
C GLU A 15 -28.17 -12.10 12.43
N HIS A 16 -29.41 -12.50 12.68
CA HIS A 16 -29.94 -13.85 12.82
C HIS A 16 -29.80 -14.74 11.58
N MET A 17 -29.48 -16.02 11.83
CA MET A 17 -29.86 -17.15 10.99
C MET A 17 -31.27 -17.61 11.36
N ASP A 18 -32.07 -17.98 10.36
CA ASP A 18 -33.25 -18.85 10.52
C ASP A 18 -32.97 -20.21 9.84
N GLU A 19 -32.86 -21.23 10.70
CA GLU A 19 -33.37 -22.63 10.65
C GLU A 19 -34.36 -22.97 9.51
N ASP A 20 -34.56 -24.19 9.01
CA ASP A 20 -34.07 -25.57 9.23
C ASP A 20 -34.83 -26.46 8.23
N ILE A 21 -34.24 -27.48 7.57
CA ILE A 21 -34.90 -28.77 7.26
C ILE A 21 -33.86 -29.93 7.14
N LYS A 22 -33.75 -30.68 8.25
CA LYS A 22 -33.65 -32.15 8.46
C LYS A 22 -32.58 -33.06 7.80
N GLU A 23 -31.97 -33.84 8.70
CA GLU A 23 -31.01 -34.94 8.58
C GLU A 23 -31.51 -36.17 7.80
N ASP A 24 -30.55 -36.89 7.16
CA ASP A 24 -30.28 -38.31 7.42
C ASP A 24 -28.87 -38.69 6.91
N THR A 25 -28.04 -39.29 7.78
CA THR A 25 -26.64 -39.78 7.54
C THR A 25 -26.72 -41.30 7.13
N PRO A 26 -25.67 -42.04 6.65
CA PRO A 26 -24.24 -41.77 6.85
C PRO A 26 -23.23 -42.23 5.76
N LEU A 27 -21.96 -41.94 6.07
CA LEU A 27 -20.70 -42.57 5.65
C LEU A 27 -19.92 -41.94 4.50
N GLY A 28 -18.84 -41.26 4.93
CA GLY A 28 -17.58 -41.24 4.22
C GLY A 28 -17.36 -40.02 3.37
N ASP A 29 -16.89 -38.93 3.97
CA ASP A 29 -15.84 -38.13 3.33
C ASP A 29 -15.11 -37.28 4.36
N ILE A 30 -13.80 -37.44 4.36
CA ILE A 30 -12.85 -36.62 5.09
C ILE A 30 -13.05 -35.18 4.58
N PRO A 31 -13.25 -34.16 5.44
CA PRO A 31 -13.41 -32.80 4.94
C PRO A 31 -12.06 -32.33 4.40
N LEU A 32 -11.89 -32.47 3.09
CA LEU A 32 -10.85 -31.78 2.33
C LEU A 32 -11.05 -30.29 2.59
N TYR A 33 -10.07 -29.67 3.23
CA TYR A 33 -9.91 -28.23 3.33
C TYR A 33 -10.06 -27.62 1.92
N ARG A 34 -11.28 -27.22 1.54
CA ARG A 34 -11.53 -26.39 0.36
C ARG A 34 -11.21 -24.96 0.79
N PRO A 35 -10.10 -24.36 0.34
CA PRO A 35 -9.82 -22.98 0.68
C PRO A 35 -10.93 -22.14 0.05
N HIS A 36 -11.58 -21.28 0.82
CA HIS A 36 -12.63 -20.36 0.37
C HIS A 36 -12.10 -19.26 -0.58
N PHE A 37 -10.98 -19.51 -1.29
CA PHE A 37 -10.18 -18.54 -2.04
C PHE A 37 -10.47 -18.47 -3.54
N LEU A 38 -11.07 -19.52 -4.11
CA LEU A 38 -11.26 -19.59 -5.56
C LEU A 38 -12.10 -18.41 -6.10
N GLY A 39 -12.98 -17.84 -5.27
CA GLY A 39 -13.81 -16.67 -5.62
C GLY A 39 -13.16 -15.30 -5.37
N MET A 40 -11.99 -15.23 -4.72
CA MET A 40 -11.30 -13.97 -4.40
C MET A 40 -10.18 -13.61 -5.39
N VAL A 41 -9.68 -14.58 -6.17
CA VAL A 41 -8.65 -14.38 -7.18
C VAL A 41 -9.31 -14.02 -8.50
N ARG A 42 -9.02 -12.83 -9.04
CA ARG A 42 -9.59 -12.44 -10.34
C ARG A 42 -8.74 -13.01 -11.47
N GLN A 43 -9.42 -13.50 -12.49
CA GLN A 43 -8.81 -14.15 -13.63
C GLN A 43 -9.27 -13.43 -14.90
N LYS A 44 -8.34 -13.15 -15.80
CA LYS A 44 -8.64 -12.65 -17.15
C LYS A 44 -7.89 -13.49 -18.16
N ALA A 45 -8.60 -13.97 -19.18
CA ALA A 45 -8.00 -14.70 -20.28
C ALA A 45 -8.43 -14.06 -21.60
N TYR A 46 -7.44 -13.73 -22.42
CA TYR A 46 -7.63 -13.12 -23.72
C TYR A 46 -6.82 -13.87 -24.77
N ILE A 47 -7.26 -13.74 -26.00
CA ILE A 47 -6.57 -14.23 -27.18
C ILE A 47 -6.56 -13.12 -28.22
N PHE A 48 -5.39 -12.92 -28.82
CA PHE A 48 -5.08 -11.87 -29.76
C PHE A 48 -4.91 -12.48 -31.14
N ASP A 49 -5.47 -11.82 -32.15
CA ASP A 49 -5.42 -12.24 -33.54
C ASP A 49 -4.11 -11.86 -34.25
N GLY A 50 -3.35 -10.95 -33.66
CA GLY A 50 -2.12 -10.39 -34.24
C GLY A 50 -2.34 -9.21 -35.19
N ASP A 51 -3.59 -8.87 -35.48
CA ASP A 51 -3.99 -7.78 -36.40
C ASP A 51 -4.64 -6.60 -35.64
N GLY A 52 -4.46 -6.56 -34.31
CA GLY A 52 -4.96 -5.49 -33.45
C GLY A 52 -6.36 -5.71 -32.89
N SER A 53 -6.88 -6.95 -32.89
CA SER A 53 -8.11 -7.31 -32.17
C SER A 53 -7.86 -8.39 -31.10
N PHE A 54 -8.78 -8.48 -30.14
CA PHE A 54 -8.74 -9.50 -29.10
C PHE A 54 -10.14 -9.97 -28.74
N TYR A 55 -10.23 -11.18 -28.21
CA TYR A 55 -11.47 -11.75 -27.70
C TYR A 55 -11.24 -12.43 -26.34
N ASN A 56 -12.31 -12.51 -25.54
CA ASN A 56 -12.27 -13.25 -24.28
C ASN A 56 -12.06 -14.73 -24.60
N LYS A 57 -11.13 -15.37 -23.89
CA LYS A 57 -10.88 -16.80 -23.95
C LYS A 57 -11.43 -17.45 -22.69
N ASP A 58 -11.89 -18.68 -22.81
CA ASP A 58 -12.12 -19.52 -21.64
C ASP A 58 -10.78 -19.79 -20.92
N TRP A 59 -10.85 -20.19 -19.66
CA TRP A 59 -9.66 -20.56 -18.89
C TRP A 59 -9.17 -21.97 -19.26
N ASP A 60 -9.03 -22.21 -20.56
CA ASP A 60 -8.52 -23.45 -21.14
C ASP A 60 -7.16 -23.14 -21.79
N PHE A 61 -6.07 -23.63 -21.20
CA PHE A 61 -4.71 -23.39 -21.69
C PHE A 61 -4.40 -24.10 -23.04
N ALA A 62 -5.41 -24.28 -23.89
CA ALA A 62 -5.31 -24.82 -25.23
C ALA A 62 -4.47 -23.91 -26.12
N GLU A 63 -3.65 -24.55 -26.97
CA GLU A 63 -2.79 -23.85 -27.91
C GLU A 63 -3.64 -22.98 -28.86
N PRO A 64 -3.26 -21.71 -29.08
CA PRO A 64 -3.93 -20.82 -30.02
C PRO A 64 -3.70 -21.27 -31.47
N LYS A 65 -4.49 -20.74 -32.41
CA LYS A 65 -4.28 -21.03 -33.84
C LYS A 65 -2.98 -20.39 -34.35
N GLU A 66 -2.61 -20.73 -35.58
CA GLU A 66 -1.47 -20.11 -36.26
C GLU A 66 -1.68 -18.58 -36.32
N ASN A 67 -0.64 -17.83 -35.96
CA ASN A 67 -0.60 -16.36 -35.76
C ASN A 67 -1.37 -15.79 -34.54
N GLU A 68 -2.09 -16.60 -33.77
CA GLU A 68 -2.74 -16.14 -32.53
C GLU A 68 -1.84 -16.35 -31.30
N PHE A 69 -2.04 -15.53 -30.26
CA PHE A 69 -1.41 -15.74 -28.97
C PHE A 69 -2.35 -15.45 -27.80
N CYS A 70 -2.12 -16.11 -26.66
CA CYS A 70 -2.98 -16.00 -25.48
C CYS A 70 -2.32 -15.21 -24.34
N TRP A 71 -3.13 -14.49 -23.58
CA TRP A 71 -2.73 -13.87 -22.32
C TRP A 71 -3.64 -14.33 -21.19
N TYR A 72 -3.03 -14.84 -20.12
CA TYR A 72 -3.71 -15.21 -18.89
C TYR A 72 -3.19 -14.33 -17.76
N HIS A 73 -4.08 -13.65 -17.06
CA HIS A 73 -3.75 -12.79 -15.93
C HIS A 73 -4.44 -13.27 -14.67
N VAL A 74 -3.65 -13.43 -13.61
CA VAL A 74 -4.13 -13.76 -12.27
C VAL A 74 -3.84 -12.60 -11.32
N GLU A 75 -4.91 -12.03 -10.78
CA GLU A 75 -4.85 -10.95 -9.78
C GLU A 75 -5.01 -11.55 -8.38
N LEU A 76 -3.92 -11.57 -7.61
CA LEU A 76 -3.95 -12.03 -6.22
C LEU A 76 -4.52 -10.93 -5.32
N PRO A 77 -5.44 -11.24 -4.39
CA PRO A 77 -6.07 -10.22 -3.56
C PRO A 77 -5.08 -9.65 -2.51
N LYS A 78 -5.19 -8.35 -2.22
CA LYS A 78 -4.41 -7.65 -1.19
C LYS A 78 -4.93 -7.93 0.23
N ILE A 79 -4.88 -9.21 0.65
CA ILE A 79 -5.36 -9.64 1.98
C ILE A 79 -4.16 -10.01 2.87
N ASN A 80 -4.30 -9.84 4.19
CA ASN A 80 -3.24 -10.14 5.15
C ASN A 80 -3.04 -11.65 5.30
N GLN A 81 -2.26 -12.25 4.39
CA GLN A 81 -2.08 -13.69 4.31
C GLN A 81 -0.64 -14.10 4.04
N LYS A 82 -0.34 -15.36 4.35
CA LYS A 82 0.97 -15.96 4.18
C LYS A 82 1.17 -16.43 2.74
N LEU A 83 2.41 -16.37 2.27
CA LEU A 83 2.84 -16.79 0.94
C LEU A 83 2.35 -18.19 0.49
N PRO A 84 2.30 -19.22 1.37
CA PRO A 84 1.84 -20.55 0.96
C PRO A 84 0.39 -20.59 0.47
N LEU A 85 -0.49 -19.70 0.96
CA LEU A 85 -1.88 -19.63 0.51
C LEU A 85 -2.01 -19.06 -0.90
N PHE A 86 -1.17 -18.07 -1.25
CA PHE A 86 -1.06 -17.60 -2.63
C PHE A 86 -0.49 -18.68 -3.54
N ALA A 87 0.49 -19.44 -3.06
CA ALA A 87 1.04 -20.57 -3.81
C ALA A 87 -0.03 -21.65 -4.06
N GLN A 88 -0.80 -22.01 -3.04
CA GLN A 88 -1.91 -22.95 -3.17
C GLN A 88 -2.97 -22.45 -4.16
N SER A 89 -3.38 -21.19 -4.06
CA SER A 89 -4.36 -20.60 -4.98
C SER A 89 -3.88 -20.66 -6.44
N LEU A 90 -2.59 -20.41 -6.68
CA LEU A 90 -2.03 -20.50 -8.02
C LEU A 90 -1.81 -21.94 -8.49
N ILE A 91 -1.56 -22.88 -7.58
CA ILE A 91 -1.55 -24.31 -7.90
C ILE A 91 -2.94 -24.73 -8.37
N ASP A 92 -3.99 -24.32 -7.66
CA ASP A 92 -5.38 -24.68 -7.99
C ASP A 92 -5.84 -24.08 -9.34
N ILE A 93 -5.30 -22.92 -9.74
CA ILE A 93 -5.68 -22.20 -10.97
C ILE A 93 -4.84 -22.60 -12.19
N LEU A 94 -3.55 -22.89 -11.98
CA LEU A 94 -2.58 -23.08 -13.07
C LEU A 94 -2.17 -24.56 -13.27
N CYS A 95 -2.55 -25.46 -12.38
CA CYS A 95 -2.22 -26.88 -12.45
C CYS A 95 -3.48 -27.75 -12.60
N PRO A 96 -3.54 -28.65 -13.61
CA PRO A 96 -2.72 -28.74 -14.83
C PRO A 96 -3.11 -27.61 -15.80
N PRO A 97 -2.19 -26.99 -16.58
CA PRO A 97 -1.06 -27.63 -17.29
C PRO A 97 0.36 -27.28 -16.82
N LEU A 98 0.54 -26.33 -15.91
CA LEU A 98 1.89 -25.90 -15.51
C LEU A 98 2.52 -26.81 -14.45
N LYS A 99 3.84 -26.98 -14.51
CA LYS A 99 4.57 -27.72 -13.48
C LYS A 99 4.68 -26.88 -12.21
N LEU A 100 4.75 -27.53 -11.06
CA LEU A 100 4.94 -26.87 -9.76
C LEU A 100 6.14 -25.92 -9.74
N GLN A 101 7.24 -26.28 -10.41
CA GLN A 101 8.42 -25.42 -10.52
C GLN A 101 8.12 -24.06 -11.17
N ASP A 102 7.27 -24.04 -12.21
CA ASP A 102 6.87 -22.81 -12.90
C ASP A 102 6.04 -21.94 -11.96
N ILE A 103 5.08 -22.55 -11.26
CA ILE A 103 4.20 -21.84 -10.31
C ILE A 103 5.01 -21.25 -9.15
N LEU A 104 5.92 -22.03 -8.56
CA LEU A 104 6.80 -21.55 -7.49
C LEU A 104 7.70 -20.39 -7.96
N SER A 105 8.14 -20.41 -9.22
CA SER A 105 8.92 -19.32 -9.80
C SER A 105 8.11 -18.02 -9.94
N LEU A 106 6.79 -18.12 -10.14
CA LEU A 106 5.88 -16.96 -10.17
C LEU A 106 5.60 -16.39 -8.76
N VAL A 107 5.51 -17.26 -7.74
CA VAL A 107 5.06 -16.85 -6.38
C VAL A 107 6.18 -16.44 -5.45
N SER A 108 7.39 -16.98 -5.60
CA SER A 108 8.45 -16.79 -4.61
C SER A 108 8.87 -15.31 -4.45
N ASN A 109 9.62 -15.02 -3.38
CA ASN A 109 10.11 -13.66 -3.10
C ASN A 109 11.44 -13.38 -3.81
N GLY A 110 11.76 -12.10 -4.01
CA GLY A 110 12.97 -11.60 -4.68
C GLY A 110 12.85 -11.47 -6.20
N PRO A 111 13.81 -10.78 -6.85
CA PRO A 111 13.88 -10.66 -8.30
C PRO A 111 14.26 -11.99 -8.96
N LEU A 112 13.69 -12.28 -10.13
CA LEU A 112 14.04 -13.46 -10.92
C LEU A 112 14.04 -13.13 -12.41
N CYS A 113 14.99 -13.69 -13.15
CA CYS A 113 14.95 -13.77 -14.60
C CYS A 113 15.64 -15.07 -15.03
N SER A 114 14.87 -16.08 -15.41
CA SER A 114 15.36 -17.44 -15.73
C SER A 114 14.56 -18.06 -16.87
N ASN A 115 15.16 -18.99 -17.61
CA ASN A 115 14.38 -19.85 -18.49
C ASN A 115 13.98 -21.10 -17.69
N VAL A 116 12.68 -21.35 -17.55
CA VAL A 116 12.13 -22.49 -16.82
C VAL A 116 11.21 -23.25 -17.77
N ASN A 117 11.47 -24.55 -17.98
CA ASN A 117 10.69 -25.40 -18.88
C ASN A 117 10.48 -24.79 -20.30
N GLY A 118 11.53 -24.19 -20.87
CA GLY A 118 11.48 -23.57 -22.21
C GLY A 118 10.83 -22.18 -22.26
N ALA A 119 10.20 -21.72 -21.18
CA ALA A 119 9.60 -20.40 -21.06
C ALA A 119 10.54 -19.41 -20.38
N LEU A 120 10.47 -18.13 -20.78
CA LEU A 120 11.12 -17.04 -20.06
C LEU A 120 10.25 -16.68 -18.85
N VAL A 121 10.81 -16.77 -17.65
CA VAL A 121 10.14 -16.33 -16.43
C VAL A 121 10.89 -15.14 -15.85
N PHE A 122 10.17 -14.06 -15.60
CA PHE A 122 10.69 -12.92 -14.86
C PHE A 122 9.75 -12.50 -13.74
N ARG A 123 10.33 -11.92 -12.68
CA ARG A 123 9.59 -11.49 -11.51
C ARG A 123 10.25 -10.29 -10.86
N VAL A 124 9.42 -9.34 -10.46
CA VAL A 124 9.78 -8.16 -9.70
C VAL A 124 8.80 -8.02 -8.53
N ASN A 125 9.32 -7.89 -7.31
CA ASN A 125 8.51 -7.76 -6.10
C ASN A 125 9.12 -6.79 -5.09
N SER A 126 8.29 -6.08 -4.35
CA SER A 126 8.70 -5.39 -3.13
C SER A 126 8.45 -6.29 -1.92
N PRO A 127 9.27 -6.21 -0.87
CA PRO A 127 8.91 -6.78 0.42
C PRO A 127 7.79 -5.97 1.07
N GLY A 128 7.08 -6.63 1.99
CA GLY A 128 6.03 -6.00 2.78
C GLY A 128 4.78 -6.86 2.88
N PRO A 129 3.83 -6.44 3.74
CA PRO A 129 2.55 -7.11 3.87
C PRO A 129 1.73 -6.95 2.58
N PRO A 130 1.05 -7.99 2.10
CA PRO A 130 0.27 -7.90 0.86
C PRO A 130 -0.87 -6.88 0.88
N THR A 131 -1.31 -6.46 2.07
CA THR A 131 -2.33 -5.42 2.27
C THR A 131 -1.82 -4.00 2.02
N SER A 132 -0.51 -3.80 1.95
CA SER A 132 0.07 -2.47 1.74
C SER A 132 -0.15 -1.99 0.31
N ASN A 133 -0.57 -0.73 0.16
CA ASN A 133 -0.68 -0.08 -1.14
C ASN A 133 0.67 0.04 -1.86
N TYR A 134 1.78 0.03 -1.10
CA TYR A 134 3.14 0.13 -1.59
C TYR A 134 3.84 -1.23 -1.76
N THR A 135 3.09 -2.32 -1.63
CA THR A 135 3.61 -3.67 -1.89
C THR A 135 3.16 -4.13 -3.28
N PHE A 136 4.11 -4.24 -4.18
CA PHE A 136 3.95 -4.64 -5.57
C PHE A 136 4.54 -6.01 -5.80
N ARG A 137 3.87 -6.81 -6.63
CA ARG A 137 4.41 -8.05 -7.19
C ARG A 137 3.93 -8.14 -8.62
N LEU A 138 4.87 -8.38 -9.52
CA LEU A 138 4.62 -8.73 -10.89
C LEU A 138 5.49 -9.94 -11.22
N ALA A 139 4.87 -11.00 -11.70
CA ALA A 139 5.56 -12.14 -12.27
C ALA A 139 4.96 -12.44 -13.63
N ALA A 140 5.79 -12.85 -14.58
CA ALA A 140 5.35 -13.24 -15.91
C ALA A 140 6.12 -14.47 -16.38
N ARG A 141 5.39 -15.40 -16.99
CA ARG A 141 5.91 -16.51 -17.77
C ARG A 141 5.56 -16.25 -19.24
N VAL A 142 6.56 -16.21 -20.09
CA VAL A 142 6.47 -15.86 -21.51
C VAL A 142 6.95 -17.04 -22.35
N THR A 143 6.13 -17.43 -23.30
CA THR A 143 6.43 -18.41 -24.37
C THR A 143 6.13 -17.77 -25.71
N GLU A 144 6.38 -18.48 -26.81
CA GLU A 144 6.16 -17.95 -28.17
C GLU A 144 4.69 -17.58 -28.44
N ASN A 145 3.74 -18.33 -27.86
CA ASN A 145 2.30 -18.18 -28.16
C ASN A 145 1.46 -17.87 -26.91
N SER A 146 2.08 -17.77 -25.73
CA SER A 146 1.33 -17.47 -24.50
C SER A 146 2.12 -16.68 -23.48
N VAL A 147 1.42 -15.78 -22.80
CA VAL A 147 1.91 -14.99 -21.66
C VAL A 147 1.01 -15.27 -20.46
N ILE A 148 1.60 -15.60 -19.32
CA ILE A 148 0.90 -15.76 -18.05
C ILE A 148 1.46 -14.73 -17.09
N THR A 149 0.64 -13.80 -16.62
CA THR A 149 1.03 -12.80 -15.62
C THR A 149 0.32 -13.01 -14.29
N VAL A 150 1.04 -12.75 -13.21
CA VAL A 150 0.52 -12.76 -11.85
C VAL A 150 0.85 -11.42 -11.20
N SER A 151 -0.16 -10.72 -10.70
CA SER A 151 0.01 -9.49 -9.94
C SER A 151 -0.51 -9.61 -8.51
N LEU A 152 -0.01 -8.75 -7.62
CA LEU A 152 -0.62 -8.53 -6.32
C LEU A 152 -1.52 -7.29 -6.36
N GLY A 153 -2.83 -7.53 -6.35
CA GLY A 153 -3.87 -6.53 -6.54
C GLY A 153 -4.01 -6.06 -7.99
N ARG A 154 -5.04 -5.24 -8.21
CA ARG A 154 -5.35 -4.66 -9.52
C ARG A 154 -4.17 -3.86 -10.04
N VAL A 155 -3.79 -4.13 -11.28
CA VAL A 155 -2.83 -3.31 -12.04
C VAL A 155 -3.65 -2.36 -12.92
N PRO A 156 -3.62 -1.04 -12.65
CA PRO A 156 -4.27 -0.06 -13.51
C PRO A 156 -3.73 -0.16 -14.94
N ARG A 157 -4.56 0.11 -15.96
CA ARG A 157 -4.18 0.12 -17.38
C ARG A 157 -3.70 -1.20 -17.99
N LEU A 158 -3.78 -2.33 -17.28
CA LEU A 158 -3.41 -3.63 -17.84
C LEU A 158 -4.47 -4.19 -18.81
N GLY A 159 -5.67 -3.59 -18.84
CA GLY A 159 -6.75 -3.99 -19.75
C GLY A 159 -6.63 -3.31 -21.12
N PHE A 160 -7.27 -3.93 -22.10
CA PHE A 160 -7.42 -3.40 -23.46
C PHE A 160 -8.87 -2.98 -23.69
N SER A 161 -9.07 -1.90 -24.44
CA SER A 161 -10.37 -1.46 -24.93
C SER A 161 -10.36 -1.58 -26.46
N PRO A 162 -11.36 -2.25 -27.08
CA PRO A 162 -11.51 -2.17 -28.52
C PRO A 162 -11.85 -0.72 -28.87
N THR A 163 -11.01 -0.12 -29.71
CA THR A 163 -11.08 1.28 -30.15
C THR A 163 -12.51 1.67 -30.54
N SER A 164 -13.15 2.59 -29.80
CA SER A 164 -14.25 3.50 -30.27
C SER A 164 -15.15 4.09 -29.17
N LYS A 165 -14.92 3.90 -27.87
CA LYS A 165 -15.65 4.65 -26.82
C LYS A 165 -14.72 5.15 -25.73
N SER A 166 -13.80 6.04 -26.11
CA SER A 166 -13.04 6.82 -25.14
C SER A 166 -14.03 7.58 -24.25
N LEU A 167 -13.92 7.47 -22.92
CA LEU A 167 -14.79 8.22 -21.99
C LEU A 167 -14.75 9.74 -22.21
N LEU A 168 -13.77 10.22 -22.97
CA LEU A 168 -13.56 11.62 -23.33
C LEU A 168 -14.22 12.02 -24.66
N SER A 169 -14.92 11.11 -25.36
CA SER A 169 -15.65 11.44 -26.58
C SER A 169 -16.91 12.26 -26.32
N GLU A 170 -17.45 12.18 -25.10
CA GLU A 170 -18.61 12.94 -24.62
C GLU A 170 -18.21 13.74 -23.38
N ILE A 171 -18.71 14.97 -23.23
CA ILE A 171 -18.43 15.80 -22.04
C ILE A 171 -19.26 15.23 -20.87
N PRO A 172 -18.63 14.67 -19.82
CA PRO A 172 -19.35 14.11 -18.70
C PRO A 172 -19.89 15.21 -17.76
N SER A 173 -21.03 14.95 -17.10
CA SER A 173 -21.54 15.80 -16.01
C SER A 173 -21.11 15.22 -14.66
N VAL A 174 -20.73 16.10 -13.72
CA VAL A 174 -20.29 15.70 -12.37
C VAL A 174 -21.48 15.73 -11.43
N GLU A 175 -21.71 14.63 -10.71
CA GLU A 175 -22.70 14.59 -9.62
C GLU A 175 -22.32 15.62 -8.54
N THR A 176 -22.90 16.81 -8.62
CA THR A 176 -22.89 17.77 -7.53
C THR A 176 -23.99 17.37 -6.58
N HIS A 177 -23.61 16.92 -5.38
CA HIS A 177 -24.54 16.78 -4.27
C HIS A 177 -25.07 18.16 -3.88
N SER A 178 -26.09 18.61 -4.61
CA SER A 178 -26.94 19.73 -4.24
C SER A 178 -27.68 19.32 -2.98
N SER A 179 -27.26 19.91 -1.88
CA SER A 179 -27.89 19.86 -0.57
C SER A 179 -29.40 20.14 -0.63
N GLY A 180 -30.19 19.18 -0.15
CA GLY A 180 -31.47 19.41 0.53
C GLY A 180 -32.70 19.79 -0.30
N GLY A 181 -33.39 18.81 -0.86
CA GLY A 181 -34.78 18.94 -1.33
C GLY A 181 -35.42 17.57 -1.60
N PRO A 182 -36.68 17.31 -1.21
CA PRO A 182 -37.27 15.97 -1.29
C PRO A 182 -37.63 15.59 -2.75
N PRO A 183 -37.67 14.29 -3.09
CA PRO A 183 -37.88 13.83 -4.45
C PRO A 183 -39.35 14.01 -4.86
N SER A 184 -39.63 14.92 -5.80
CA SER A 184 -40.93 14.95 -6.48
C SER A 184 -40.93 13.99 -7.64
N HIS A 185 -41.69 12.90 -7.51
CA HIS A 185 -42.20 12.12 -8.64
C HIS A 185 -42.91 13.05 -9.62
N ASN A 186 -42.43 13.13 -10.86
CA ASN A 186 -43.30 13.29 -12.03
C ASN A 186 -42.60 12.75 -13.27
N GLY A 187 -43.26 11.81 -13.93
CA GLY A 187 -42.84 11.28 -15.22
C GLY A 187 -43.11 12.25 -16.35
N GLY A 188 -42.26 12.18 -17.35
CA GLY A 188 -42.39 12.87 -18.64
C GLY A 188 -41.13 12.63 -19.45
N ASP A 189 -41.22 11.76 -20.47
CA ASP A 189 -40.22 11.58 -21.50
C ASP A 189 -39.85 12.92 -22.15
N GLU A 190 -38.64 13.41 -21.90
CA GLU A 190 -37.94 14.30 -22.82
C GLU A 190 -36.50 13.81 -23.00
N LYS A 191 -36.15 13.62 -24.27
CA LYS A 191 -34.80 13.32 -24.75
C LYS A 191 -33.86 14.46 -24.36
N GLU A 192 -33.20 14.37 -23.21
CA GLU A 192 -32.03 15.18 -22.89
C GLU A 192 -30.76 14.33 -23.00
N GLY A 193 -29.74 14.92 -23.63
CA GLY A 193 -28.57 14.25 -24.19
C GLY A 193 -27.90 13.27 -23.23
N GLY A 194 -27.49 12.12 -23.79
CA GLY A 194 -26.71 11.10 -23.11
C GLY A 194 -25.34 11.60 -22.68
N GLY A 195 -25.30 12.44 -21.65
CA GLY A 195 -24.08 12.76 -20.93
C GLY A 195 -23.82 11.67 -19.89
N PHE A 196 -22.64 11.04 -19.94
CA PHE A 196 -22.19 10.14 -18.90
C PHE A 196 -21.95 10.90 -17.59
N VAL A 197 -22.49 10.40 -16.47
CA VAL A 197 -22.36 11.03 -15.15
C VAL A 197 -21.14 10.43 -14.43
N ILE A 198 -20.14 11.25 -14.14
CA ILE A 198 -18.94 10.84 -13.37
C ILE A 198 -19.17 11.14 -11.89
N ARG A 199 -19.03 10.11 -11.05
CA ARG A 199 -19.03 10.26 -9.58
C ARG A 199 -17.79 11.02 -9.12
N GLU A 200 -17.92 11.85 -8.10
CA GLU A 200 -16.84 12.71 -7.59
C GLU A 200 -15.54 11.94 -7.28
N HIS A 201 -15.63 10.74 -6.68
CA HIS A 201 -14.44 9.90 -6.42
C HIS A 201 -13.78 9.32 -7.67
N VAL A 202 -14.52 9.13 -8.77
CA VAL A 202 -13.98 8.71 -10.06
C VAL A 202 -13.31 9.89 -10.76
N LEU A 203 -13.90 11.09 -10.65
CA LEU A 203 -13.29 12.33 -11.14
C LEU A 203 -12.01 12.66 -10.38
N GLU A 204 -12.04 12.60 -9.04
CA GLU A 204 -10.86 12.78 -8.20
C GLU A 204 -9.78 11.76 -8.58
N PHE A 205 -10.16 10.49 -8.78
CA PHE A 205 -9.23 9.47 -9.27
C PHE A 205 -8.64 9.81 -10.66
N LEU A 206 -9.47 10.23 -11.64
CA LEU A 206 -9.03 10.67 -12.97
C LEU A 206 -8.17 11.93 -12.96
N LEU A 207 -8.37 12.84 -11.98
CA LEU A 207 -7.60 14.07 -11.82
C LEU A 207 -6.30 13.84 -11.03
N THR A 208 -6.24 12.80 -10.19
CA THR A 208 -5.05 12.46 -9.40
C THR A 208 -4.10 11.53 -10.16
N MET A 209 -4.62 10.73 -11.09
CA MET A 209 -3.83 9.96 -12.06
C MET A 209 -3.58 10.84 -13.30
N ASN A 210 -2.35 10.88 -13.83
CA ASN A 210 -2.06 11.65 -15.05
C ASN A 210 -2.74 11.07 -16.32
N HIS A 211 -3.39 9.89 -16.25
CA HIS A 211 -3.96 9.18 -17.39
C HIS A 211 -5.19 8.32 -16.99
N SER A 212 -6.17 8.15 -17.89
CA SER A 212 -7.43 7.44 -17.63
C SER A 212 -7.23 5.94 -17.37
N GLU A 213 -8.06 5.37 -16.47
CA GLU A 213 -7.98 3.95 -16.06
C GLU A 213 -8.39 2.96 -17.17
N GLU A 214 -9.10 3.45 -18.18
CA GLU A 214 -9.60 2.74 -19.37
C GLU A 214 -8.88 3.22 -20.64
N ALA A 215 -7.61 3.60 -20.48
CA ALA A 215 -6.72 4.08 -21.53
C ALA A 215 -6.95 3.32 -22.86
N ASP A 216 -7.06 4.09 -23.94
CA ASP A 216 -7.04 3.67 -25.34
C ASP A 216 -5.67 3.01 -25.65
N ASN A 217 -5.37 1.90 -24.97
CA ASN A 217 -4.14 1.16 -25.13
C ASN A 217 -4.24 0.38 -26.45
N PRO A 218 -3.26 0.53 -27.36
CA PRO A 218 -3.26 -0.25 -28.58
C PRO A 218 -3.24 -1.75 -28.23
N VAL A 219 -4.08 -2.50 -28.92
CA VAL A 219 -4.14 -3.95 -28.76
C VAL A 219 -2.81 -4.54 -29.25
N PRO A 220 -2.13 -5.39 -28.46
CA PRO A 220 -0.86 -5.98 -28.86
C PRO A 220 -1.01 -6.85 -30.10
N GLU A 221 -0.14 -6.63 -31.09
CA GLU A 221 -0.06 -7.44 -32.32
C GLU A 221 0.85 -8.67 -32.15
N SER A 222 1.66 -8.70 -31.10
CA SER A 222 2.60 -9.79 -30.83
C SER A 222 2.84 -10.01 -29.34
N VAL A 223 3.40 -11.17 -29.00
CA VAL A 223 3.85 -11.47 -27.63
C VAL A 223 4.90 -10.47 -27.16
N SER A 224 5.78 -9.98 -28.05
CA SER A 224 6.78 -8.99 -27.70
C SER A 224 6.14 -7.65 -27.33
N ASN A 225 5.17 -7.16 -28.12
CA ASN A 225 4.42 -5.95 -27.76
C ASN A 225 3.68 -6.12 -26.42
N LEU A 226 3.06 -7.28 -26.18
CA LEU A 226 2.35 -7.55 -24.93
C LEU A 226 3.31 -7.52 -23.72
N VAL A 227 4.51 -8.10 -23.84
CA VAL A 227 5.51 -8.05 -22.78
C VAL A 227 5.97 -6.62 -22.51
N VAL A 228 6.21 -5.82 -23.55
CA VAL A 228 6.54 -4.40 -23.43
C VAL A 228 5.40 -3.66 -22.72
N HIS A 229 4.15 -3.87 -23.13
CA HIS A 229 2.97 -3.25 -22.51
C HIS A 229 2.81 -3.61 -21.03
N ILE A 230 3.02 -4.88 -20.64
CA ILE A 230 2.96 -5.31 -19.23
C ILE A 230 4.02 -4.60 -18.39
N ILE A 231 5.25 -4.49 -18.92
CA ILE A 231 6.36 -3.83 -18.22
C ILE A 231 6.12 -2.32 -18.14
N ASP A 232 5.69 -1.69 -19.23
CA ASP A 232 5.36 -0.27 -19.29
C ASP A 232 4.28 0.09 -18.28
N THR A 233 3.17 -0.65 -18.31
CA THR A 233 2.06 -0.50 -17.35
C THR A 233 2.53 -0.62 -15.90
N HIS A 234 3.46 -1.53 -15.63
CA HIS A 234 4.04 -1.67 -14.28
C HIS A 234 4.90 -0.47 -13.89
N VAL A 235 5.75 0.01 -14.79
CA VAL A 235 6.57 1.21 -14.57
C VAL A 235 5.68 2.43 -14.34
N ASP A 236 4.63 2.60 -15.13
CA ASP A 236 3.68 3.69 -14.97
C ASP A 236 2.93 3.60 -13.63
N HIS A 237 2.55 2.40 -13.20
CA HIS A 237 1.93 2.23 -11.90
C HIS A 237 2.87 2.64 -10.75
N LEU A 238 4.17 2.34 -10.87
CA LEU A 238 5.18 2.78 -9.90
C LEU A 238 5.37 4.31 -9.95
N GLN A 239 5.33 4.90 -11.14
CA GLN A 239 5.40 6.34 -11.33
C GLN A 239 4.21 7.03 -10.65
N ASP A 240 2.97 6.57 -10.88
CA ASP A 240 1.77 7.17 -10.29
C ASP A 240 1.79 7.13 -8.76
N VAL A 241 2.19 5.99 -8.18
CA VAL A 241 2.29 5.86 -6.71
C VAL A 241 3.41 6.76 -6.16
N THR A 242 4.51 6.93 -6.91
CA THR A 242 5.59 7.85 -6.54
C THR A 242 5.10 9.30 -6.54
N THR A 243 4.43 9.72 -7.61
CA THR A 243 3.86 11.07 -7.74
C THR A 243 2.84 11.34 -6.62
N LYS A 244 1.96 10.39 -6.32
CA LYS A 244 1.01 10.51 -5.21
C LYS A 244 1.71 10.74 -3.87
N LEU A 245 2.80 10.02 -3.61
CA LEU A 245 3.57 10.16 -2.38
C LEU A 245 4.37 11.48 -2.34
N GLU A 246 4.85 11.97 -3.47
CA GLU A 246 5.48 13.28 -3.58
C GLU A 246 4.50 14.42 -3.25
N ILE A 247 3.29 14.37 -3.82
CA ILE A 247 2.20 15.32 -3.51
C ILE A 247 1.84 15.27 -2.01
N GLU A 248 1.73 14.06 -1.45
CA GLU A 248 1.48 13.89 -0.01
C GLU A 248 2.59 14.56 0.80
N LEU A 249 3.86 14.31 0.45
CA LEU A 249 5.01 14.91 1.13
C LEU A 249 4.98 16.45 1.07
N ASP A 250 4.71 17.03 -0.10
CA ASP A 250 4.61 18.49 -0.26
C ASP A 250 3.51 19.08 0.63
N SER A 251 2.37 18.39 0.76
CA SER A 251 1.29 18.80 1.67
C SER A 251 1.73 18.77 3.15
N VAL A 252 2.45 17.72 3.55
CA VAL A 252 2.95 17.57 4.93
C VAL A 252 4.01 18.62 5.25
N GLU A 253 4.90 18.91 4.31
CA GLU A 253 5.95 19.91 4.45
C GLU A 253 5.33 21.30 4.65
N LEU A 254 4.32 21.65 3.86
CA LEU A 254 3.58 22.91 4.03
C LEU A 254 2.85 23.01 5.38
N GLU A 255 2.25 21.90 5.83
CA GLU A 255 1.64 21.80 7.17
C GLU A 255 2.69 22.01 8.27
N LEU A 256 3.88 21.42 8.11
CA LEU A 256 4.98 21.52 9.08
C LEU A 256 5.53 22.96 9.20
N ASP A 257 5.61 23.67 8.08
CA ASP A 257 6.09 25.06 8.02
C ASP A 257 5.11 26.04 8.67
N LYS A 258 3.80 25.85 8.43
CA LYS A 258 2.73 26.66 9.05
C LYS A 258 2.41 26.20 10.48
N GLY A 259 2.79 24.98 10.82
CA GLY A 259 2.39 24.27 12.03
C GLY A 259 3.06 24.77 13.30
N GLY A 260 2.24 24.95 14.34
CA GLY A 260 2.71 25.20 15.71
C GLY A 260 3.21 23.94 16.43
N PHE A 261 3.62 24.10 17.69
CA PHE A 261 4.13 23.02 18.54
C PHE A 261 3.25 21.75 18.57
N ALA A 262 1.92 21.92 18.64
CA ALA A 262 0.98 20.81 18.74
C ALA A 262 1.02 19.90 17.50
N LEU A 263 1.07 20.49 16.31
CA LEU A 263 1.12 19.74 15.04
C LEU A 263 2.45 19.00 14.88
N LYS A 264 3.57 19.66 15.18
CA LYS A 264 4.91 19.04 15.15
C LYS A 264 4.99 17.85 16.09
N LYS A 265 4.44 17.98 17.30
CA LYS A 265 4.37 16.89 18.27
C LYS A 265 3.46 15.75 17.77
N GLN A 266 2.29 16.05 17.23
CA GLN A 266 1.39 15.05 16.68
C GLN A 266 2.06 14.24 15.56
N MET A 267 2.76 14.89 14.63
CA MET A 267 3.45 14.19 13.54
C MET A 267 4.55 13.22 14.02
N LEU A 268 5.23 13.55 15.13
CA LEU A 268 6.17 12.65 15.80
C LEU A 268 5.46 11.44 16.43
N ASP A 269 4.39 11.71 17.18
CA ASP A 269 3.60 10.69 17.87
C ASP A 269 2.97 9.70 16.86
N ASP A 270 2.48 10.20 15.73
CA ASP A 270 1.88 9.41 14.64
C ASP A 270 2.91 8.61 13.82
N ARG A 271 4.21 8.88 14.02
CA ARG A 271 5.32 8.31 13.24
C ARG A 271 5.10 8.49 11.73
N ARG A 272 4.63 9.67 11.31
CA ARG A 272 4.24 9.95 9.92
C ARG A 272 5.43 9.79 8.96
N PHE A 273 6.55 10.47 9.22
CA PHE A 273 7.76 10.38 8.39
C PHE A 273 8.43 8.99 8.40
N PRO A 274 8.55 8.28 9.53
CA PRO A 274 9.00 6.87 9.52
C PRO A 274 8.16 5.96 8.63
N LYS A 275 6.83 6.09 8.66
CA LYS A 275 5.92 5.30 7.82
C LYS A 275 6.09 5.65 6.34
N MET A 276 6.23 6.92 6.01
CA MET A 276 6.47 7.38 4.64
C MET A 276 7.83 6.90 4.12
N HIS A 277 8.88 6.96 4.94
CA HIS A 277 10.19 6.42 4.62
C HIS A 277 10.14 4.91 4.35
N LEU A 278 9.40 4.15 5.17
CA LEU A 278 9.19 2.72 4.94
C LEU A 278 8.49 2.44 3.61
N ASN A 279 7.48 3.24 3.26
CA ASN A 279 6.76 3.10 1.98
C ASN A 279 7.68 3.41 0.79
N LEU A 280 8.48 4.48 0.88
CA LEU A 280 9.50 4.83 -0.11
C LEU A 280 10.53 3.72 -0.31
N GLN A 281 11.02 3.10 0.77
CA GLN A 281 11.95 1.98 0.68
C GLN A 281 11.34 0.79 -0.08
N ARG A 282 10.05 0.51 0.11
CA ARG A 282 9.35 -0.57 -0.62
C ARG A 282 9.25 -0.27 -2.11
N ILE A 283 8.92 0.97 -2.48
CA ILE A 283 8.88 1.43 -3.88
C ILE A 283 10.28 1.36 -4.50
N LEU A 284 11.29 1.91 -3.81
CA LEU A 284 12.67 1.91 -4.28
C LEU A 284 13.19 0.49 -4.53
N GLN A 285 12.79 -0.46 -3.68
CA GLN A 285 13.21 -1.84 -3.82
C GLN A 285 12.58 -2.55 -5.03
N VAL A 286 11.28 -2.38 -5.30
CA VAL A 286 10.68 -2.95 -6.52
C VAL A 286 11.29 -2.33 -7.77
N ILE A 287 11.58 -1.02 -7.76
CA ILE A 287 12.28 -0.34 -8.85
C ILE A 287 13.69 -0.91 -9.04
N ALA A 288 14.46 -1.07 -7.95
CA ALA A 288 15.80 -1.66 -8.01
C ALA A 288 15.79 -3.11 -8.52
N HIS A 289 14.79 -3.90 -8.13
CA HIS A 289 14.58 -5.24 -8.66
C HIS A 289 14.24 -5.20 -10.17
N GLY A 290 13.42 -4.24 -10.62
CA GLY A 290 13.14 -4.04 -12.05
C GLY A 290 14.39 -3.66 -12.83
N GLU A 291 15.22 -2.77 -12.30
CA GLU A 291 16.51 -2.37 -12.90
C GLU A 291 17.48 -3.56 -13.02
N GLN A 292 17.40 -4.55 -12.13
CA GLN A 292 18.19 -5.77 -12.22
C GLN A 292 17.61 -6.77 -13.23
N VAL A 293 16.27 -6.86 -13.32
CA VAL A 293 15.56 -7.91 -14.05
C VAL A 293 15.33 -7.54 -15.51
N PHE A 294 14.86 -6.33 -15.80
CA PHE A 294 14.48 -5.92 -17.15
C PHE A 294 15.63 -5.90 -18.16
N PRO A 295 16.87 -5.51 -17.82
CA PRO A 295 18.00 -5.68 -18.74
C PRO A 295 18.25 -7.14 -19.12
N ARG A 296 18.07 -8.07 -18.17
CA ARG A 296 18.21 -9.51 -18.43
C ARG A 296 17.04 -10.07 -19.24
N VAL A 297 15.84 -9.52 -19.05
CA VAL A 297 14.67 -9.83 -19.91
C VAL A 297 14.99 -9.40 -21.34
N LYS A 298 15.47 -8.17 -21.53
CA LYS A 298 15.89 -7.65 -22.83
C LYS A 298 16.92 -8.57 -23.50
N GLU A 299 18.02 -8.89 -22.82
CA GLU A 299 19.07 -9.78 -23.35
C GLU A 299 18.52 -11.14 -23.79
N LYS A 300 17.65 -11.75 -22.99
CA LYS A 300 17.04 -13.05 -23.33
C LYS A 300 16.04 -12.94 -24.46
N CYS A 301 15.25 -11.87 -24.51
CA CYS A 301 14.32 -11.60 -25.60
C CYS A 301 15.04 -11.35 -26.91
N SER A 302 16.18 -10.63 -26.91
CA SER A 302 17.00 -10.42 -28.12
C SER A 302 17.54 -11.72 -28.75
N SER A 303 17.64 -12.80 -27.97
CA SER A 303 18.04 -14.12 -28.49
C SER A 303 16.90 -14.90 -29.15
N LYS A 304 15.64 -14.44 -29.02
CA LYS A 304 14.44 -15.11 -29.54
C LYS A 304 14.05 -14.51 -30.89
N LYS A 305 13.67 -15.37 -31.83
CA LYS A 305 13.31 -14.97 -33.20
C LYS A 305 11.96 -14.25 -33.28
N TRP A 306 11.07 -14.51 -32.33
CA TRP A 306 9.73 -13.92 -32.26
C TRP A 306 9.68 -12.59 -31.50
N PHE A 307 10.83 -12.01 -31.16
CA PHE A 307 10.92 -10.68 -30.53
C PHE A 307 11.42 -9.65 -31.54
N CYS A 308 10.57 -8.66 -31.85
CA CYS A 308 10.91 -7.62 -32.81
C CYS A 308 11.99 -6.68 -32.28
N SER A 309 12.82 -6.12 -33.17
CA SER A 309 13.88 -5.17 -32.80
C SER A 309 13.32 -3.85 -32.24
N GLU A 310 12.15 -3.44 -32.71
CA GLU A 310 11.45 -2.25 -32.20
C GLU A 310 11.05 -2.43 -30.74
N ASP A 311 10.48 -3.58 -30.38
CA ASP A 311 10.13 -3.91 -28.99
C ASP A 311 11.35 -3.97 -28.06
N ILE A 312 12.51 -4.40 -28.57
CA ILE A 312 13.77 -4.37 -27.82
C ILE A 312 14.19 -2.92 -27.53
N ASN A 313 14.01 -2.01 -28.48
CA ASN A 313 14.31 -0.59 -28.30
C ASN A 313 13.33 0.06 -27.30
N SER A 314 12.03 -0.25 -27.41
CA SER A 314 11.03 0.19 -26.44
C SER A 314 11.37 -0.30 -25.03
N LEU A 315 11.80 -1.56 -24.88
CA LEU A 315 12.23 -2.09 -23.58
C LEU A 315 13.47 -1.38 -23.03
N GLU A 316 14.42 -0.97 -23.88
CA GLU A 316 15.57 -0.17 -23.46
C GLU A 316 15.14 1.22 -22.96
N GLU A 317 14.18 1.85 -23.63
CA GLU A 317 13.62 3.12 -23.18
C GLU A 317 12.93 2.98 -21.81
N LEU A 318 12.15 1.90 -21.61
CA LEU A 318 11.51 1.59 -20.33
C LEU A 318 12.54 1.38 -19.21
N ILE A 319 13.65 0.70 -19.50
CA ILE A 319 14.77 0.55 -18.55
C ILE A 319 15.35 1.93 -18.20
N GLY A 320 15.52 2.82 -19.18
CA GLY A 320 15.96 4.19 -18.97
C GLY A 320 14.97 5.03 -18.14
N ARG A 321 13.66 4.87 -18.36
CA ARG A 321 12.59 5.49 -17.54
C ARG A 321 12.65 5.00 -16.11
N LEU A 322 12.80 3.69 -15.89
CA LEU A 322 12.87 3.09 -14.57
C LEU A 322 14.09 3.60 -13.77
N ARG A 323 15.25 3.79 -14.43
CA ARG A 323 16.44 4.38 -13.79
C ARG A 323 16.19 5.82 -13.33
N ARG A 324 15.55 6.64 -14.16
CA ARG A 324 15.16 8.01 -13.78
C ARG A 324 14.16 8.03 -12.62
N LEU A 325 13.17 7.12 -12.64
CA LEU A 325 12.22 6.97 -11.54
C LEU A 325 12.92 6.57 -10.23
N LYS A 326 13.94 5.69 -10.29
CA LYS A 326 14.75 5.33 -9.12
C LYS A 326 15.44 6.55 -8.49
N GLU A 327 16.02 7.41 -9.33
CA GLU A 327 16.67 8.65 -8.88
C GLU A 327 15.65 9.59 -8.24
N SER A 328 14.49 9.79 -8.88
CA SER A 328 13.37 10.58 -8.35
C SER A 328 12.92 10.09 -6.96
N VAL A 329 12.66 8.79 -6.79
CA VAL A 329 12.32 8.20 -5.48
C VAL A 329 13.43 8.39 -4.47
N GLY A 330 14.70 8.32 -4.90
CA GLY A 330 15.86 8.61 -4.06
C GLY A 330 15.89 10.06 -3.55
N PHE A 331 15.56 11.04 -4.38
CA PHE A 331 15.44 12.44 -3.96
C PHE A 331 14.32 12.63 -2.93
N ILE A 332 13.15 12.01 -3.14
CA ILE A 332 12.04 12.06 -2.18
C ILE A 332 12.46 11.43 -0.84
N ALA A 333 13.14 10.27 -0.86
CA ALA A 333 13.64 9.63 0.37
C ALA A 333 14.62 10.51 1.15
N ASN A 334 15.50 11.24 0.46
CA ASN A 334 16.41 12.20 1.08
C ASN A 334 15.65 13.39 1.70
N ARG A 335 14.64 13.93 1.00
CA ARG A 335 13.78 14.99 1.55
C ARG A 335 13.08 14.54 2.83
N VAL A 336 12.46 13.36 2.84
CA VAL A 336 11.82 12.78 4.03
C VAL A 336 12.80 12.64 5.19
N THR A 337 14.03 12.19 4.90
CA THR A 337 15.07 12.02 5.92
C THR A 337 15.50 13.37 6.51
N ALA A 338 15.64 14.40 5.68
CA ALA A 338 15.99 15.75 6.12
C ALA A 338 14.89 16.36 7.01
N ILE A 339 13.62 16.22 6.60
CA ILE A 339 12.48 16.71 7.39
C ILE A 339 12.39 15.98 8.73
N GLN A 340 12.57 14.66 8.73
CA GLN A 340 12.57 13.88 9.96
C GLN A 340 13.71 14.31 10.90
N ALA A 341 14.93 14.49 10.39
CA ALA A 341 16.04 14.98 11.21
C ALA A 341 15.78 16.37 11.79
N GLY A 342 15.13 17.27 11.03
CA GLY A 342 14.69 18.57 11.52
C GLY A 342 13.69 18.47 12.67
N LEU A 343 12.75 17.53 12.57
CA LEU A 343 11.73 17.30 13.61
C LEU A 343 12.33 16.66 14.88
N ASP A 344 13.27 15.72 14.72
CA ASP A 344 14.00 15.10 15.83
C ASP A 344 14.86 16.15 16.57
N SER A 345 15.53 17.04 15.82
CA SER A 345 16.28 18.17 16.38
C SER A 345 15.37 19.13 17.17
N TRP A 346 14.21 19.46 16.61
CA TRP A 346 13.20 20.27 17.30
C TRP A 346 12.73 19.61 18.61
N GLN A 347 12.46 18.30 18.59
CA GLN A 347 12.08 17.56 19.81
C GLN A 347 13.17 17.62 20.88
N ALA A 348 14.44 17.45 20.48
CA ALA A 348 15.57 17.56 21.40
C ALA A 348 15.67 18.97 22.03
N GLU A 349 15.43 20.03 21.26
CA GLU A 349 15.38 21.41 21.77
C GLU A 349 14.26 21.58 22.83
N GLN A 350 13.07 21.03 22.57
CA GLN A 350 11.97 21.10 23.53
C GLN A 350 12.27 20.36 24.84
N ILE A 351 12.94 19.20 24.75
CA ILE A 351 13.38 18.45 25.93
C ILE A 351 14.43 19.25 26.70
N ASN A 352 15.43 19.81 26.02
CA ASN A 352 16.48 20.61 26.64
C ASN A 352 15.92 21.84 27.35
N LYS A 353 14.94 22.54 26.74
CA LYS A 353 14.28 23.69 27.34
C LYS A 353 13.51 23.31 28.62
N LYS A 354 12.79 22.18 28.61
CA LYS A 354 12.11 21.66 29.82
C LYS A 354 13.10 21.27 30.91
N LEU A 355 14.21 20.63 30.53
CA LEU A 355 15.25 20.21 31.45
C LEU A 355 15.97 21.41 32.08
N TYR A 356 16.16 22.49 31.31
CA TYR A 356 16.66 23.77 31.81
C TYR A 356 15.70 24.43 32.81
N TYR A 357 14.39 24.43 32.55
CA TYR A 357 13.42 24.93 33.54
C TYR A 357 13.42 24.07 34.81
N LEU A 358 13.46 22.75 34.69
CA LEU A 358 13.53 21.85 35.85
C LEU A 358 14.82 22.06 36.65
N SER A 359 15.97 22.23 35.99
CA SER A 359 17.23 22.51 36.70
C SER A 359 17.19 23.86 37.41
N PHE A 360 16.61 24.89 36.79
CA PHE A 360 16.42 26.20 37.40
C PHE A 360 15.48 26.13 38.61
N LEU A 361 14.35 25.44 38.49
CA LEU A 361 13.43 25.21 39.63
C LEU A 361 14.13 24.42 40.75
N SER A 362 14.94 23.44 40.41
CA SER A 362 15.76 22.67 41.35
C SER A 362 16.85 23.50 42.03
N ILE A 363 17.23 24.67 41.51
CA ILE A 363 18.18 25.56 42.19
C ILE A 363 17.44 26.51 43.14
N ILE A 364 16.25 26.98 42.75
CA ILE A 364 15.47 27.97 43.52
C ILE A 364 14.72 27.33 44.70
N PHE A 365 14.08 26.18 44.49
CA PHE A 365 13.20 25.61 45.50
C PHE A 365 13.92 25.02 46.73
N PRO A 366 15.06 24.32 46.62
CA PRO A 366 15.74 23.79 47.81
C PRO A 366 16.13 24.83 48.86
N PRO A 367 16.70 26.00 48.52
CA PRO A 367 16.99 27.02 49.53
C PRO A 367 15.72 27.62 50.13
N ILE A 368 14.62 27.77 49.37
CA ILE A 368 13.34 28.29 49.88
C ILE A 368 12.68 27.29 50.84
N VAL A 369 12.66 26.00 50.47
CA VAL A 369 12.13 24.94 51.32
C VAL A 369 12.96 24.81 52.59
N ASN A 370 14.29 24.86 52.49
CA ASN A 370 15.17 24.84 53.66
C ASN A 370 14.99 26.08 54.57
N HIS A 371 14.79 27.27 54.01
CA HIS A 371 14.52 28.48 54.79
C HIS A 371 13.15 28.44 55.50
N HIS A 372 12.14 27.87 54.85
CA HIS A 372 10.82 27.72 55.44
C HIS A 372 10.82 26.65 56.54
N TRP A 373 11.58 25.58 56.36
CA TRP A 373 11.77 24.53 57.37
C TRP A 373 12.59 25.02 58.58
N SER A 374 13.63 25.85 58.35
CA SER A 374 14.39 26.47 59.43
C SER A 374 13.54 27.45 60.25
N LEU A 375 12.74 28.31 59.59
CA LEU A 375 11.79 29.22 60.25
C LEU A 375 10.71 28.47 61.04
N TRP A 376 10.20 27.35 60.52
CA TRP A 376 9.26 26.50 61.27
C TRP A 376 9.93 25.86 62.50
N HIS A 377 11.17 25.40 62.38
CA HIS A 377 11.93 24.85 63.50
C HIS A 377 12.27 25.90 64.56
N GLU A 378 12.53 27.15 64.16
CA GLU A 378 12.81 28.28 65.05
C GLU A 378 11.56 28.76 65.78
N CYS A 379 10.41 28.84 65.07
CA CYS A 379 9.12 29.18 65.65
C CYS A 379 8.63 28.08 66.63
N GLY A 380 8.83 26.81 66.29
CA GLY A 380 8.57 25.68 67.19
C GLY A 380 9.46 25.69 68.45
N ARG A 381 10.74 26.06 68.32
CA ARG A 381 11.66 26.22 69.45
C ARG A 381 11.28 27.39 70.36
N SER A 382 10.93 28.54 69.78
CA SER A 382 10.47 29.72 70.52
C SER A 382 9.17 29.48 71.30
N SER A 383 8.24 28.70 70.74
CA SER A 383 7.00 28.32 71.42
C SER A 383 7.23 27.35 72.59
N MET A 384 8.18 26.40 72.46
CA MET A 384 8.57 25.51 73.55
C MET A 384 9.32 26.21 74.70
N ASP A 385 10.11 27.25 74.40
CA ASP A 385 10.80 28.03 75.44
C ASP A 385 9.84 28.97 76.19
N ARG A 386 8.81 29.51 75.52
CA ARG A 386 7.76 30.32 76.17
C ARG A 386 6.83 29.47 77.04
N ALA A 387 6.65 28.18 76.73
CA ALA A 387 5.91 27.24 77.57
C ALA A 387 6.66 26.82 78.85
N LYS A 388 7.97 27.10 78.97
CA LYS A 388 8.78 26.84 80.18
C LYS A 388 8.82 28.01 81.16
N GLU A 389 8.39 29.20 80.76
CA GLU A 389 8.39 30.39 81.64
C GLU A 389 7.42 30.33 82.84
N PRO A 390 6.26 29.64 82.81
CA PRO A 390 5.43 29.53 84.02
C PRO A 390 6.04 28.58 85.06
N LEU A 391 6.89 27.62 84.66
CA LEU A 391 7.46 26.64 85.58
C LEU A 391 8.64 27.17 86.40
N ARG A 392 9.31 28.24 85.97
CA ARG A 392 10.44 28.83 86.71
C ARG A 392 10.04 29.83 87.78
N ARG A 393 8.81 30.37 87.77
CA ARG A 393 8.35 31.29 88.83
C ARG A 393 7.86 30.59 90.10
N ASN A 394 7.51 29.30 90.04
CA ASN A 394 7.01 28.58 91.22
C ASN A 394 8.11 27.94 92.10
N MET A 395 9.39 28.01 91.71
CA MET A 395 10.51 27.52 92.55
C MET A 395 11.24 28.63 93.32
N ALA A 396 10.88 29.91 93.14
CA ALA A 396 11.52 31.03 93.84
C ALA A 396 10.79 31.47 95.13
N SER A 397 9.77 30.74 95.58
CA SER A 397 8.99 31.07 96.78
C SER A 397 9.14 30.04 97.92
N ALA A 398 10.23 29.28 97.94
CA ALA A 398 10.56 28.35 99.02
C ALA A 398 12.05 28.44 99.36
N MET A 399 12.46 29.56 99.95
CA MET A 399 13.67 29.69 100.78
C MET A 399 13.41 30.70 101.88
#